data_AF-A0A8J3AYF0-F1
#
_entry.id   AF-A0A8J3AYF0-F1
#
_cell.length_a   1.000
_cell.length_b   1.000
_cell.length_c   1.000
_cell.angle_alpha   90.00
_cell.angle_beta   90.00
_cell.angle_gamma   90.00
#
_symmetry.space_group_name_H-M   'P 1'
#
loop_
_entity.id
_entity.type
_entity.pdbx_description
1 polymer ?
#
loop_
_entity_poly.entity_id
_entity_poly.type
_entity_poly.pdbx_seq_one_letter_code
_entity_poly.pdbx_strand_id
1 'polypeptide(L)' 'MSRTPVGVYEGFEIFVMLVPLEGGRWSATSEVERDGAEGLEVFQEFGGPCDADSADVAREAVLVDTRHKIDDLLAEPER' A
#
# COMPACT_ATOMS: atom_id res chain seq x y z
N MET A 1 10.35 -11.46 -12.24
CA MET A 1 9.96 -11.89 -10.88
C MET A 1 8.49 -11.51 -10.71
N SER A 2 7.59 -12.46 -10.46
CA SER A 2 6.19 -12.14 -10.17
C SER A 2 6.12 -11.63 -8.73
N ARG A 3 5.70 -10.38 -8.54
CA ARG A 3 5.35 -9.87 -7.21
C ARG A 3 3.98 -10.46 -6.88
N THR A 4 3.80 -10.98 -5.67
CA THR A 4 2.49 -11.45 -5.21
C THR A 4 1.87 -10.34 -4.36
N PRO A 5 0.67 -9.85 -4.71
CA PRO A 5 0.01 -8.83 -3.90
C PRO A 5 -0.35 -9.42 -2.53
N VAL A 6 -0.31 -8.56 -1.51
CA VAL A 6 -0.74 -8.93 -0.16
C VAL A 6 -2.26 -8.98 -0.03
N GLY A 7 -2.98 -8.37 -0.98
CA GLY A 7 -4.43 -8.38 -1.09
C GLY A 7 -4.91 -7.50 -2.25
N VAL A 8 -6.21 -7.54 -2.51
CA VAL A 8 -6.89 -6.69 -3.48
C VAL A 8 -7.97 -5.88 -2.76
N TYR A 9 -8.09 -4.58 -3.07
CA TYR A 9 -9.09 -3.69 -2.50
C TYR A 9 -9.61 -2.73 -3.58
N GLU A 10 -10.92 -2.70 -3.80
CA GLU A 10 -11.58 -1.84 -4.80
C GLU A 10 -10.92 -1.89 -6.21
N GLY A 11 -10.46 -3.08 -6.62
CA GLY A 11 -9.80 -3.28 -7.91
C GLY A 11 -8.30 -2.92 -7.95
N PHE A 12 -7.74 -2.46 -6.82
CA PHE A 12 -6.31 -2.23 -6.67
C PHE A 12 -5.63 -3.44 -6.02
N GLU A 13 -4.62 -3.98 -6.67
CA GLU A 13 -3.67 -4.93 -6.08
C GLU A 13 -2.71 -4.16 -5.16
N ILE A 14 -2.63 -4.56 -3.90
CA ILE A 14 -1.78 -3.90 -2.90
C ILE A 14 -0.52 -4.72 -2.68
N PHE A 15 0.64 -4.07 -2.73
CA PHE A 15 1.93 -4.62 -2.41
C PHE A 15 2.50 -3.88 -1.20
N VAL A 16 3.02 -4.62 -0.21
CA VAL A 16 3.62 -4.02 0.98
C VAL A 16 5.11 -4.35 1.01
N MET A 17 5.92 -3.33 1.27
CA MET A 17 7.33 -3.46 1.55
C MET A 17 7.58 -3.23 3.03
N LEU A 18 8.32 -4.15 3.64
CA LEU A 18 8.70 -4.09 5.06
C LEU A 18 10.21 -3.93 5.16
N VAL A 19 10.64 -2.92 5.90
CA VAL A 19 12.06 -2.64 6.15
C VAL A 19 12.30 -2.68 7.66
N PRO A 20 13.20 -3.55 8.15
CA PRO A 20 13.59 -3.53 9.56
C PRO A 20 14.36 -2.24 9.88
N LEU A 21 14.07 -1.66 11.04
CA LEU A 21 14.72 -0.48 11.59
C LEU A 21 15.57 -0.86 12.81
N GLU A 22 16.39 0.07 13.29
CA GLU A 22 17.12 -0.11 14.56
C GLU A 22 16.16 -0.26 15.75
N GLY A 23 16.60 -1.01 16.76
CA GLY A 23 15.83 -1.20 17.99
C GLY A 23 14.66 -2.20 17.88
N GLY A 24 14.65 -3.06 16.85
CA GLY A 24 13.60 -4.08 16.67
C GLY A 24 12.31 -3.53 16.04
N ARG A 25 12.33 -2.27 15.60
CA ARG A 25 11.21 -1.63 14.91
C ARG A 25 11.18 -2.00 13.43
N TRP A 26 10.05 -1.73 12.79
CA TRP A 26 9.79 -2.00 11.38
C TRP A 26 9.10 -0.80 10.75
N SER A 27 9.47 -0.49 9.51
CA SER A 27 8.78 0.47 8.66
C SER A 27 8.08 -0.25 7.52
N ALA A 28 6.84 0.12 7.23
CA ALA A 28 6.06 -0.42 6.13
C ALA A 28 5.65 0.68 5.15
N THR A 29 5.83 0.44 3.86
CA THR A 29 5.28 1.25 2.76
C THR A 29 4.45 0.36 1.85
N SER A 30 3.56 0.97 1.06
CA SER A 30 2.77 0.23 0.08
C SER A 30 2.86 0.82 -1.32
N GLU A 31 2.72 -0.04 -2.30
CA GLU A 31 2.45 0.31 -3.69
C GLU A 31 1.11 -0.30 -4.09
N VAL A 32 0.40 0.33 -5.02
CA VAL A 32 -0.84 -0.21 -5.56
C VAL A 32 -0.81 -0.26 -7.08
N GLU A 33 -1.39 -1.31 -7.66
CA GLU A 33 -1.47 -1.50 -9.10
C GLU A 33 -2.95 -1.73 -9.49
N ARG A 34 -3.40 -1.17 -10.61
CA ARG A 34 -4.73 -1.47 -11.17
C ARG A 34 -4.72 -1.47 -12.70
N ASP A 35 -5.61 -2.24 -13.31
CA ASP A 35 -5.84 -2.16 -14.75
C ASP A 35 -6.71 -0.92 -15.05
N GLY A 36 -6.08 0.12 -15.61
CA GLY A 36 -6.73 1.33 -16.10
C GLY A 36 -7.12 1.25 -17.57
N ALA A 37 -7.79 2.30 -18.06
CA ALA A 37 -8.26 2.35 -19.46
C ALA A 37 -7.11 2.35 -20.49
N GLU A 38 -5.93 2.84 -20.10
CA GLU A 38 -4.74 2.92 -20.95
C GLU A 38 -3.72 1.79 -20.67
N GLY A 39 -4.05 0.86 -19.76
CA GLY A 39 -3.17 -0.22 -19.33
C GLY A 39 -2.92 -0.21 -17.82
N LEU A 40 -1.89 -0.92 -17.38
CA LEU A 40 -1.53 -1.06 -15.97
C LEU A 40 -1.09 0.29 -15.38
N GLU A 41 -1.85 0.80 -14.41
CA GLU A 41 -1.50 1.96 -13.60
C GLU A 41 -0.79 1.49 -12.32
N VAL A 42 0.41 2.01 -12.08
CA VAL A 42 1.23 1.67 -10.90
C VAL A 42 1.47 2.91 -10.07
N PHE A 43 1.07 2.87 -8.81
CA PHE A 43 1.28 3.95 -7.85
C PHE A 43 2.30 3.51 -6.80
N GLN A 44 3.53 3.98 -6.96
CA GLN A 44 4.61 3.73 -6.01
C GLN A 44 4.49 4.64 -4.79
N GLU A 45 4.95 4.15 -3.63
CA GLU A 45 4.93 4.90 -2.37
C GLU A 45 3.53 5.47 -2.01
N PHE A 46 2.48 4.74 -2.40
CA PHE A 46 1.09 5.16 -2.23
C PHE A 46 0.72 5.29 -0.75
N GLY A 47 1.13 4.33 0.07
CA GLY A 47 0.86 4.25 1.50
C GLY A 47 2.12 4.29 2.35
N GLY A 48 2.00 4.85 3.56
CA GLY A 48 3.09 4.96 4.53
C GLY A 48 4.05 6.14 4.28
N PRO A 49 5.25 6.09 4.89
CA PRO A 49 5.75 5.03 5.77
C PRO A 49 4.99 4.94 7.10
N CYS A 50 4.79 3.71 7.59
CA CYS A 50 4.21 3.42 8.90
C CYS A 50 5.21 2.62 9.75
N ASP A 51 5.66 3.20 10.87
CA ASP A 51 6.63 2.56 11.76
C ASP A 51 5.96 1.90 12.96
N ALA A 52 6.34 0.68 13.31
CA ALA A 52 5.84 -0.04 14.48
C ALA A 52 6.91 -0.92 15.15
N ASP A 53 6.58 -1.45 16.32
CA ASP A 53 7.47 -2.34 17.09
C ASP A 53 7.48 -3.80 16.57
N SER A 54 6.69 -4.10 15.54
CA SER A 54 6.71 -5.39 14.85
C SER A 54 6.34 -5.24 13.37
N ALA A 55 6.79 -6.20 12.56
CA ALA A 55 6.49 -6.25 11.13
C ALA A 55 4.99 -6.35 10.86
N ASP A 56 4.26 -7.14 11.65
CA ASP A 56 2.82 -7.35 11.47
C ASP A 56 2.03 -6.08 11.78
N VAL A 57 2.40 -5.34 12.84
CA VAL A 57 1.74 -4.08 13.18
C VAL A 57 2.03 -3.00 12.14
N ALA A 58 3.29 -2.91 11.67
CA ALA A 58 3.64 -1.96 10.61
C ALA A 58 2.88 -2.28 9.31
N ARG A 59 2.76 -3.56 8.97
CA ARG A 59 1.99 -4.04 7.81
C ARG A 59 0.50 -3.72 7.92
N GLU A 60 -0.12 -3.97 9.06
CA GLU A 60 -1.54 -3.66 9.27
C GLU A 60 -1.78 -2.14 9.20
N ALA A 61 -0.91 -1.35 9.81
CA ALA A 61 -0.98 0.11 9.79
C ALA A 61 -0.90 0.66 8.36
N VAL A 62 0.06 0.19 7.55
CA VAL A 62 0.16 0.66 6.16
C VAL A 62 -1.04 0.20 5.34
N LEU A 63 -1.56 -1.01 5.54
CA LEU A 63 -2.75 -1.48 4.82
C LEU A 63 -3.99 -0.62 5.09
N VAL A 64 -4.16 -0.14 6.32
CA VAL A 64 -5.24 0.79 6.68
C VAL A 64 -5.03 2.14 5.99
N ASP A 65 -3.81 2.69 6.03
CA ASP A 65 -3.46 3.94 5.32
C ASP A 65 -3.72 3.82 3.81
N THR A 66 -3.25 2.74 3.18
CA THR A 66 -3.45 2.46 1.75
C THR A 66 -4.94 2.44 1.39
N ARG A 67 -5.77 1.74 2.18
CA ARG A 67 -7.21 1.64 1.90
C ARG A 67 -7.90 2.99 2.01
N HIS A 68 -7.61 3.77 3.04
CA HIS A 68 -8.16 5.12 3.15
C HIS A 68 -7.77 6.00 1.97
N LYS A 69 -6.51 5.94 1.52
CA LYS A 69 -6.08 6.71 0.34
C LYS A 69 -6.73 6.23 -0.96
N ILE A 70 -7.02 4.94 -1.10
CA ILE A 70 -7.82 4.41 -2.22
C ILE A 70 -9.25 4.97 -2.13
N ASP A 71 -9.88 4.93 -0.95
CA ASP A 71 -11.22 5.45 -0.74
C ASP A 71 -11.28 6.95 -1.09
N ASP A 72 -10.30 7.74 -0.64
CA ASP A 72 -10.17 9.16 -0.96
C ASP A 72 -10.02 9.38 -2.48
N LEU A 73 -9.14 8.62 -3.14
CA LEU A 73 -8.92 8.68 -4.59
C LEU A 73 -10.21 8.38 -5.38
N LEU A 74 -11.01 7.42 -4.92
CA LEU A 74 -12.27 7.04 -5.55
C LEU A 74 -13.41 8.02 -5.23
N ALA A 75 -13.33 8.72 -4.10
CA ALA A 75 -14.32 9.71 -3.69
C ALA A 75 -14.15 11.07 -4.39
N GLU A 76 -12.96 11.37 -4.94
CA GLU A 76 -12.73 12.59 -5.72
C GLU A 76 -13.51 12.56 -7.05
N PRO A 77 -14.52 13.43 -7.25
CA PRO A 77 -15.19 13.55 -8.54
C PRO A 77 -14.20 14.12 -9.55
N GLU A 78 -14.02 13.41 -10.68
CA GLU A 78 -13.14 13.76 -11.81
C GLU A 78 -13.05 15.28 -12.01
N ARG A 79 -11.87 15.87 -11.79
CA ARG A 79 -11.60 17.31 -12.05
C ARG A 79 -11.39 17.59 -13.53
#